data_AF-A0A8T1BH50-F1
#
_entry.id   AF-A0A8T1BH50-F1
#
_cell.length_a   1.000
_cell.length_b   1.000
_cell.length_c   1.000
_cell.angle_alpha   90.00
_cell.angle_beta   90.00
_cell.angle_gamma   90.00
#
_symmetry.space_group_name_H-M   'P 1'
#
loop_
_entity.id
_entity.type
_entity.pdbx_description
1 polymer ?
#
loop_
_entity_poly.entity_id
_entity_poly.type
_entity_poly.pdbx_seq_one_letter_code
_entity_poly.pdbx_strand_id
1 'polypeptide(L)'
;MRKLKTVKRIAKLKQNGCFYKPVSLREFRWSGCYRMLQRLEDFRPYLHLFQDDCEVDRDLSADDSADDLRRLPIVDFIPSMSEQRTIALLLDEMTAFDVITGKLQRQDMTVATVLDIFDIFGQASSWCGDSLAEKREEGLSSTSRRPQDRPASTATMPTTKTTKRKRAAEAVDVKITKRARKRGGLKSKYIDTKWVPSTSVAVERFFSTVKSTMDYLWKSMSHKYLEVIMFLKLNWDLVTLADVSKAIQESRSNTDAEQE
;
A
#
# COMPACT_ATOMS: atom_id res chain seq x y z
N MET A 1 15.58 -27.87 -19.75
CA MET A 1 14.13 -28.19 -19.72
C MET A 1 13.31 -27.25 -18.80
N ARG A 2 13.69 -25.97 -18.72
CA ARG A 2 13.17 -24.98 -17.76
C ARG A 2 11.65 -24.77 -17.79
N LYS A 3 11.05 -24.79 -18.99
CA LYS A 3 9.62 -24.52 -19.17
C LYS A 3 8.74 -25.64 -18.57
N LEU A 4 9.17 -26.90 -18.60
CA LEU A 4 8.30 -28.02 -18.24
C LEU A 4 8.08 -28.13 -16.72
N LYS A 5 9.12 -27.90 -15.89
CA LYS A 5 9.00 -27.94 -14.42
C LYS A 5 8.13 -26.80 -13.89
N THR A 6 8.37 -25.57 -14.36
CA THR A 6 7.54 -24.41 -14.02
C THR A 6 6.10 -24.58 -14.51
N VAL A 7 5.91 -25.14 -15.71
CA VAL A 7 4.57 -25.47 -16.22
C VAL A 7 3.88 -26.54 -15.35
N LYS A 8 4.60 -27.57 -14.87
CA LYS A 8 4.05 -28.58 -13.95
C LYS A 8 3.62 -27.98 -12.60
N ARG A 9 4.47 -27.14 -11.98
CA ARG A 9 4.13 -26.45 -10.71
C ARG A 9 2.94 -25.49 -10.87
N ILE A 10 2.90 -24.73 -11.97
CA ILE A 10 1.75 -23.86 -12.32
C ILE A 10 0.49 -24.69 -12.58
N ALA A 11 0.59 -25.81 -13.28
CA ALA A 11 -0.54 -26.71 -13.53
C ALA A 11 -1.09 -27.29 -12.22
N LYS A 12 -0.21 -27.71 -11.30
CA LYS A 12 -0.57 -28.20 -9.96
C LYS A 12 -1.33 -27.14 -9.16
N LEU A 13 -0.90 -25.88 -9.21
CA LEU A 13 -1.62 -24.77 -8.58
C LEU A 13 -3.00 -24.55 -9.20
N LYS A 14 -3.09 -24.49 -10.54
CA LYS A 14 -4.36 -24.29 -11.25
C LYS A 14 -5.37 -25.40 -10.99
N GLN A 15 -4.91 -26.65 -10.93
CA GLN A 15 -5.75 -27.80 -10.63
C GLN A 15 -6.38 -27.72 -9.22
N ASN A 16 -5.68 -27.08 -8.29
CA ASN A 16 -6.17 -26.85 -6.93
C ASN A 16 -6.87 -25.49 -6.76
N GLY A 17 -7.21 -24.79 -7.86
CA GLY A 17 -7.95 -23.53 -7.82
C GLY A 17 -7.10 -22.28 -7.54
N CYS A 18 -5.78 -22.37 -7.58
CA CYS A 18 -4.88 -21.23 -7.43
C CYS A 18 -4.57 -20.58 -8.80
N PHE A 19 -5.04 -19.35 -8.99
CA PHE A 19 -4.88 -18.58 -10.24
C PHE A 19 -3.88 -17.42 -10.13
N TYR A 20 -3.12 -17.34 -9.04
CA TYR A 20 -2.16 -16.27 -8.81
C TYR A 20 -0.98 -16.32 -9.81
N LYS A 21 -0.72 -15.20 -10.51
CA LYS A 21 0.38 -15.05 -11.48
C LYS A 21 1.66 -14.56 -10.81
N PRO A 22 2.87 -15.02 -11.17
CA PRO A 22 4.13 -14.56 -10.56
C PRO A 22 4.21 -13.03 -10.53
N VAL A 23 4.73 -12.47 -9.42
CA VAL A 23 4.88 -11.02 -9.26
C VAL A 23 6.13 -10.56 -10.00
N SER A 24 6.01 -9.52 -10.81
CA SER A 24 7.19 -8.91 -11.43
C SER A 24 7.88 -7.99 -10.41
N LEU A 25 9.21 -8.10 -10.29
CA LEU A 25 9.99 -7.29 -9.34
C LEU A 25 9.86 -5.77 -9.60
N ARG A 26 9.54 -5.39 -10.84
CA ARG A 26 9.34 -3.99 -11.26
C ARG A 26 8.06 -3.35 -10.71
N GLU A 27 7.12 -4.15 -10.19
CA GLU A 27 5.86 -3.68 -9.61
C GLU A 27 5.97 -3.30 -8.12
N PHE A 28 7.12 -3.52 -7.49
CA PHE A 28 7.32 -3.21 -6.08
C PHE A 28 7.61 -1.71 -5.87
N ARG A 29 6.55 -0.95 -5.57
CA ARG A 29 6.64 0.38 -4.97
C ARG A 29 6.86 0.28 -3.45
N TRP A 30 6.74 1.39 -2.72
CA TRP A 30 6.96 1.46 -1.25
C TRP A 30 6.17 0.42 -0.42
N SER A 31 5.05 -0.12 -0.91
CA SER A 31 4.28 -1.20 -0.25
C SER A 31 4.61 -2.61 -0.74
N GLY A 32 5.71 -2.80 -1.48
CA GLY A 32 6.02 -4.06 -2.15
C GLY A 32 6.18 -5.25 -1.20
N CYS A 33 6.94 -5.09 -0.12
CA CYS A 33 7.13 -6.13 0.89
C CYS A 33 5.82 -6.56 1.55
N TYR A 34 4.95 -5.58 1.89
CA TYR A 34 3.61 -5.86 2.43
C TYR A 34 2.79 -6.73 1.48
N ARG A 35 2.75 -6.36 0.19
CA ARG A 35 1.99 -7.10 -0.83
C ARG A 35 2.56 -8.51 -1.04
N MET A 36 3.87 -8.70 -0.92
CA MET A 36 4.49 -10.03 -0.97
C MET A 36 4.08 -10.90 0.20
N LEU A 37 4.13 -10.37 1.43
CA LEU A 37 3.72 -11.10 2.62
C LEU A 37 2.22 -11.44 2.59
N GLN A 38 1.38 -10.49 2.19
CA GLN A 38 -0.06 -10.70 2.07
C GLN A 38 -0.37 -11.82 1.07
N ARG A 39 0.37 -11.81 -0.04
CA ARG A 39 0.29 -12.84 -1.06
C ARG A 39 0.77 -14.19 -0.53
N LEU A 40 1.86 -14.26 0.24
CA LEU A 40 2.28 -15.50 0.88
C LEU A 40 1.19 -16.09 1.78
N GLU A 41 0.47 -15.25 2.52
CA GLU A 41 -0.67 -15.69 3.32
C GLU A 41 -1.83 -16.22 2.44
N ASP A 42 -2.10 -15.59 1.29
CA ASP A 42 -3.06 -16.10 0.30
C ASP A 42 -2.62 -17.45 -0.31
N PHE A 43 -1.31 -17.65 -0.46
CA PHE A 43 -0.71 -18.89 -0.96
C PHE A 43 -0.63 -20.00 0.08
N ARG A 44 -0.75 -19.66 1.37
CA ARG A 44 -0.61 -20.60 2.51
C ARG A 44 -1.41 -21.91 2.35
N PRO A 45 -2.66 -21.91 1.88
CA PRO A 45 -3.43 -23.14 1.69
C PRO A 45 -2.79 -24.10 0.70
N TYR A 46 -1.95 -23.63 -0.22
CA TYR A 46 -1.35 -24.43 -1.30
C TYR A 46 0.08 -24.89 -0.99
N LEU A 47 0.71 -24.40 0.09
CA LEU A 47 2.10 -24.73 0.41
C LEU A 47 2.33 -26.23 0.66
N HIS A 48 1.32 -26.91 1.23
CA HIS A 48 1.38 -28.36 1.46
C HIS A 48 1.57 -29.16 0.16
N LEU A 49 1.15 -28.63 -0.99
CA LEU A 49 1.31 -29.29 -2.29
C LEU A 49 2.78 -29.39 -2.71
N PHE A 50 3.70 -28.68 -2.07
CA PHE A 50 5.12 -28.60 -2.44
C PHE A 50 6.07 -29.10 -1.34
N GLN A 51 5.56 -29.68 -0.25
CA GLN A 51 6.39 -30.17 0.86
C GLN A 51 7.39 -31.25 0.43
N ASP A 52 7.05 -32.05 -0.59
CA ASP A 52 7.92 -33.11 -1.11
C ASP A 52 8.68 -32.69 -2.39
N ASP A 53 8.59 -31.42 -2.80
CA ASP A 53 9.19 -30.93 -4.04
C ASP A 53 10.68 -30.55 -3.84
N CYS A 54 11.52 -31.57 -3.71
CA CYS A 54 12.97 -31.44 -3.58
C CYS A 54 13.70 -31.25 -4.92
N GLU A 55 12.97 -31.01 -6.01
CA GLU A 55 13.54 -30.89 -7.35
C GLU A 55 14.21 -29.53 -7.57
N VAL A 56 15.51 -29.57 -7.85
CA VAL A 56 16.36 -28.42 -8.14
C VAL A 56 16.46 -28.17 -9.66
N ASP A 57 16.69 -26.93 -10.08
CA ASP A 57 16.96 -26.60 -11.48
C ASP A 57 18.41 -26.95 -11.83
N ARG A 58 18.60 -28.08 -12.53
CA ARG A 58 19.92 -28.65 -12.87
C ARG A 58 20.65 -28.00 -14.06
N ASP A 59 20.04 -27.02 -14.72
CA ASP A 59 20.65 -26.32 -15.86
C ASP A 59 21.56 -25.17 -15.34
N LEU A 60 22.59 -25.51 -14.55
CA LEU A 60 23.59 -24.57 -14.00
C LEU A 60 24.96 -24.89 -14.60
N SER A 61 25.64 -23.89 -15.14
CA SER A 61 27.03 -24.03 -15.56
C SER A 61 27.97 -24.01 -14.36
N ALA A 62 29.19 -24.52 -14.52
CA ALA A 62 30.22 -24.44 -13.50
C ALA A 62 30.58 -22.99 -13.11
N ASP A 63 30.29 -22.02 -13.99
CA ASP A 63 30.54 -20.59 -13.79
C ASP A 63 29.37 -19.86 -13.08
N ASP A 64 28.23 -20.52 -12.84
CA ASP A 64 27.12 -19.92 -12.08
C ASP A 64 27.47 -19.80 -10.59
N SER A 65 27.07 -18.68 -9.96
CA SER A 65 27.33 -18.40 -8.54
C SER A 65 26.94 -19.56 -7.61
N ALA A 66 27.76 -19.77 -6.58
CA ALA A 66 27.47 -20.75 -5.53
C ALA A 66 26.16 -20.45 -4.78
N ASP A 67 25.81 -19.16 -4.65
CA ASP A 67 24.61 -18.67 -3.95
C ASP A 67 23.38 -18.56 -4.87
N ASP A 68 23.41 -19.18 -6.05
CA ASP A 68 22.28 -19.11 -6.95
C ASP A 68 21.06 -19.84 -6.38
N LEU A 69 19.98 -19.11 -6.13
CA LEU A 69 18.71 -19.64 -5.61
C LEU A 69 18.13 -20.79 -6.44
N ARG A 70 18.52 -20.93 -7.71
CA ARG A 70 18.15 -22.06 -8.58
C ARG A 70 18.73 -23.40 -8.10
N ARG A 71 19.77 -23.38 -7.25
CA ARG A 71 20.42 -24.53 -6.61
C ARG A 71 19.66 -25.06 -5.39
N LEU A 72 18.67 -24.32 -4.90
CA LEU A 72 17.88 -24.71 -3.75
C LEU A 72 16.51 -25.27 -4.19
N PRO A 73 16.05 -26.38 -3.58
CA PRO A 73 14.71 -26.89 -3.85
C PRO A 73 13.64 -25.92 -3.31
N ILE A 74 12.44 -25.98 -3.88
CA ILE A 74 11.36 -25.06 -3.48
C ILE A 74 10.92 -25.26 -2.03
N VAL A 75 11.06 -26.48 -1.52
CA VAL A 75 10.74 -26.84 -0.12
C VAL A 75 11.55 -26.01 0.88
N ASP A 76 12.80 -25.67 0.56
CA ASP A 76 13.68 -24.89 1.46
C ASP A 76 13.22 -23.43 1.59
N PHE A 77 12.38 -22.95 0.66
CA PHE A 77 11.78 -21.63 0.71
C PHE A 77 10.39 -21.61 1.36
N ILE A 78 9.84 -22.78 1.75
CA ILE A 78 8.55 -22.85 2.44
C ILE A 78 8.80 -22.49 3.91
N PRO A 79 8.23 -21.38 4.41
CA PRO A 79 8.47 -20.98 5.79
C PRO A 79 7.93 -22.02 6.76
N SER A 80 8.69 -22.28 7.82
CA SER A 80 8.29 -23.13 8.94
C SER A 80 7.06 -22.57 9.66
N MET A 81 6.41 -23.39 10.49
CA MET A 81 5.20 -22.96 11.22
C MET A 81 5.46 -21.79 12.19
N SER A 82 6.67 -21.69 12.76
CA SER A 82 7.06 -20.54 13.60
C SER A 82 7.24 -19.28 12.75
N GLU A 83 7.93 -19.38 11.61
CA GLU A 83 8.10 -18.26 10.68
C GLU A 83 6.78 -17.78 10.10
N GLN A 84 5.87 -18.70 9.76
CA GLN A 84 4.52 -18.35 9.31
C GLN A 84 3.75 -17.55 10.37
N ARG A 85 3.91 -17.87 11.66
CA ARG A 85 3.31 -17.09 12.77
C ARG A 85 3.93 -15.70 12.85
N THR A 86 5.26 -15.59 12.74
CA THR A 86 5.96 -14.31 12.72
C THR A 86 5.51 -13.44 11.54
N ILE A 87 5.37 -14.02 10.35
CA ILE A 87 4.85 -13.35 9.15
C ILE A 87 3.42 -12.86 9.36
N ALA A 88 2.55 -13.67 9.97
CA ALA A 88 1.17 -13.28 10.26
C ALA A 88 1.09 -12.10 11.25
N LEU A 89 1.95 -12.10 12.27
CA LEU A 89 2.05 -10.99 13.23
C LEU A 89 2.51 -9.70 12.56
N LEU A 90 3.57 -9.80 11.75
CA LEU A 90 4.08 -8.67 10.97
C LEU A 90 3.01 -8.13 10.01
N LEU A 91 2.24 -9.01 9.37
CA LEU A 91 1.14 -8.60 8.50
C LEU A 91 0.01 -7.87 9.24
N ASP A 92 -0.34 -8.32 10.44
CA ASP A 92 -1.34 -7.64 11.27
C ASP A 92 -0.85 -6.23 11.65
N GLU A 93 0.44 -6.06 11.97
CA GLU A 93 1.05 -4.75 12.22
C GLU A 93 1.06 -3.87 10.97
N MET A 94 1.55 -4.39 9.84
CA MET A 94 1.58 -3.67 8.56
C MET A 94 0.18 -3.30 8.06
N THR A 95 -0.85 -4.06 8.43
CA THR A 95 -2.24 -3.73 8.10
C THR A 95 -2.69 -2.45 8.80
N ALA A 96 -2.22 -2.18 10.02
CA ALA A 96 -2.48 -0.92 10.70
C ALA A 96 -1.81 0.26 9.96
N PHE A 97 -0.58 0.09 9.48
CA PHE A 97 0.10 1.07 8.65
C PHE A 97 -0.61 1.32 7.31
N ASP A 98 -1.08 0.28 6.64
CA ASP A 98 -1.80 0.39 5.37
C ASP A 98 -3.14 1.15 5.52
N VAL A 99 -3.83 0.93 6.65
CA VAL A 99 -5.02 1.70 7.02
C VAL A 99 -4.68 3.19 7.21
N ILE A 100 -3.58 3.49 7.91
CA ILE A 100 -3.16 4.87 8.20
C ILE A 100 -2.74 5.59 6.92
N THR A 101 -1.91 4.95 6.09
CA THR A 101 -1.46 5.53 4.81
C THR A 101 -2.63 5.75 3.86
N GLY A 102 -3.58 4.81 3.81
CA GLY A 102 -4.83 4.99 3.07
C GLY A 102 -5.65 6.18 3.58
N LYS A 103 -5.68 6.42 4.90
CA LYS A 103 -6.33 7.61 5.46
C LYS A 103 -5.60 8.89 5.08
N LEU A 104 -4.28 8.96 5.23
CA LEU A 104 -3.46 10.11 4.85
C LEU A 104 -3.62 10.51 3.37
N GLN A 105 -4.06 9.57 2.53
CA GLN A 105 -4.37 9.82 1.11
C GLN A 105 -5.78 10.41 0.87
N ARG A 106 -6.61 10.65 1.88
CA ARG A 106 -7.92 11.27 1.68
C ARG A 106 -7.79 12.75 1.28
N GLN A 107 -8.74 13.23 0.48
CA GLN A 107 -8.74 14.62 -0.02
C GLN A 107 -9.27 15.60 1.03
N ASP A 108 -10.17 15.14 1.90
CA ASP A 108 -10.85 15.94 2.92
C ASP A 108 -10.05 16.00 4.23
N MET A 109 -8.73 16.13 4.12
CA MET A 109 -7.82 16.12 5.26
C MET A 109 -7.24 17.48 5.60
N THR A 110 -7.21 17.75 6.90
CA THR A 110 -6.66 18.97 7.48
C THR A 110 -5.34 18.66 8.15
N VAL A 111 -4.45 19.65 8.24
CA VAL A 111 -3.16 19.50 8.94
C VAL A 111 -3.37 19.05 10.39
N ALA A 112 -4.41 19.56 11.07
CA ALA A 112 -4.76 19.12 12.42
C ALA A 112 -5.07 17.62 12.51
N THR A 113 -5.74 17.05 11.50
CA THR A 113 -6.06 15.61 11.44
C THR A 113 -4.83 14.78 11.13
N VAL A 114 -3.95 15.28 10.24
CA VAL A 114 -2.64 14.66 9.97
C VAL A 114 -1.82 14.55 11.25
N LEU A 115 -1.74 15.64 12.03
CA LEU A 115 -1.03 15.65 13.31
C LEU A 115 -1.65 14.66 14.31
N ASP A 116 -2.98 14.61 14.41
CA ASP A 116 -3.64 13.62 15.27
C ASP A 116 -3.25 12.18 14.88
N ILE A 117 -3.19 11.88 13.58
CA ILE A 117 -2.77 10.58 13.06
C ILE A 117 -1.31 10.30 13.42
N PHE A 118 -0.41 11.24 13.17
CA PHE A 118 1.01 11.09 13.50
C PHE A 118 1.23 10.94 14.99
N ASP A 119 0.50 11.65 15.85
CA ASP A 119 0.66 11.52 17.28
C ASP A 119 0.00 10.24 17.84
N ILE A 120 -1.05 9.71 17.19
CA ILE A 120 -1.58 8.38 17.49
C ILE A 120 -0.52 7.33 17.18
N PHE A 121 0.20 7.50 16.06
CA PHE A 121 1.25 6.61 15.62
C PHE A 121 2.55 6.77 16.42
N GLY A 122 2.94 8.00 16.76
CA GLY A 122 4.13 8.32 17.53
C GLY A 122 4.03 7.80 18.97
N GLN A 123 2.85 7.84 19.58
CA GLN A 123 2.61 7.14 20.86
C GLN A 123 2.67 5.61 20.72
N ALA A 124 2.47 5.09 19.52
CA ALA A 124 2.64 3.68 19.20
C ALA A 124 4.08 3.33 18.77
N SER A 125 5.06 4.24 18.85
CA SER A 125 6.47 3.90 18.60
C SER A 125 7.07 2.96 19.68
N SER A 126 6.35 2.69 20.77
CA SER A 126 6.58 1.52 21.63
C SER A 126 6.23 0.17 20.97
N TRP A 127 5.55 0.17 19.82
CA TRP A 127 5.18 -1.07 19.11
C TRP A 127 6.37 -1.73 18.39
N CYS A 128 7.40 -0.96 18.03
CA CYS A 128 8.53 -1.47 17.24
C CYS A 128 9.69 -2.01 18.12
N GLY A 129 9.70 -1.72 19.43
CA GLY A 129 10.79 -2.10 20.33
C GLY A 129 10.55 -3.39 21.13
N ASP A 130 9.33 -3.59 21.64
CA ASP A 130 9.11 -4.60 22.69
C ASP A 130 8.70 -5.99 22.15
N SER A 131 7.99 -6.06 21.01
CA SER A 131 7.41 -7.33 20.55
C SER A 131 8.41 -8.33 19.95
N LEU A 132 9.58 -7.87 19.52
CA LEU A 132 10.67 -8.72 19.00
C LEU A 132 11.62 -9.24 20.09
N ALA A 133 11.69 -8.56 21.24
CA ALA A 133 12.54 -8.98 22.36
C ALA A 133 11.86 -10.07 23.21
N GLU A 134 10.55 -9.97 23.43
CA GLU A 134 9.83 -10.85 24.37
C GLU A 134 9.55 -12.26 23.82
N LYS A 135 9.46 -12.43 22.49
CA LYS A 135 9.15 -13.73 21.87
C LYS A 135 10.32 -14.71 21.76
N ARG A 136 11.54 -14.32 22.13
CA ARG A 136 12.71 -15.21 22.09
C ARG A 136 12.78 -16.15 23.29
N GLU A 137 12.09 -15.85 24.40
CA GLU A 137 12.20 -16.63 25.64
C GLU A 137 11.10 -17.69 25.84
N GLU A 138 9.91 -17.54 25.24
CA GLU A 138 8.79 -18.47 25.49
C GLU A 138 8.81 -19.76 24.62
N GLY A 139 9.82 -19.94 23.77
CA GLY A 139 9.88 -21.04 22.79
C GLY A 139 10.30 -22.41 23.33
N LEU A 140 10.75 -22.53 24.60
CA LEU A 140 11.40 -23.75 25.09
C LEU A 140 10.57 -24.60 26.07
N SER A 141 9.32 -24.29 26.36
CA SER A 141 8.53 -25.12 27.29
C SER A 141 7.04 -25.09 27.00
N SER A 142 6.56 -26.00 26.17
CA SER A 142 5.28 -26.67 26.46
C SER A 142 5.13 -27.97 25.68
N THR A 143 4.96 -29.02 26.49
CA THR A 143 4.83 -30.43 26.17
C THR A 143 3.55 -30.75 25.39
N SER A 144 3.73 -31.55 24.34
CA SER A 144 2.83 -32.57 23.78
C SER A 144 1.37 -32.59 24.26
N ARG A 145 0.44 -32.34 23.32
CA ARG A 145 -0.88 -32.99 23.30
C ARG A 145 -1.31 -33.27 21.86
N ARG A 146 -1.63 -34.55 21.59
CA ARG A 146 -2.09 -35.09 20.30
C ARG A 146 -3.41 -34.45 19.82
N PRO A 147 -3.68 -34.46 18.49
CA PRO A 147 -4.90 -33.90 17.91
C PRO A 147 -6.06 -34.92 17.95
N GLN A 148 -7.29 -34.44 18.17
CA GLN A 148 -8.52 -35.19 17.87
C GLN A 148 -9.22 -34.60 16.66
N ASP A 149 -9.63 -35.50 15.78
CA ASP A 149 -10.34 -35.30 14.51
C ASP A 149 -11.77 -34.76 14.67
N ARG A 150 -12.18 -33.87 13.76
CA ARG A 150 -13.56 -33.82 13.19
C ARG A 150 -13.60 -33.00 11.89
N PRO A 151 -14.53 -33.31 10.97
CA PRO A 151 -14.32 -33.14 9.53
C PRO A 151 -14.63 -31.75 8.99
N ALA A 152 -13.93 -31.42 7.91
CA ALA A 152 -14.06 -30.19 7.15
C ALA A 152 -15.46 -30.03 6.54
N SER A 153 -16.16 -28.97 6.93
CA SER A 153 -17.21 -28.39 6.10
C SER A 153 -16.62 -27.31 5.21
N THR A 154 -16.90 -27.47 3.92
CA THR A 154 -16.60 -26.60 2.79
C THR A 154 -16.94 -25.14 3.11
N ALA A 155 -15.93 -24.28 3.23
CA ALA A 155 -16.12 -22.85 3.40
C ALA A 155 -15.52 -22.10 2.21
N THR A 156 -16.41 -21.58 1.37
CA THR A 156 -16.17 -20.47 0.45
C THR A 156 -15.50 -19.31 1.21
N MET A 157 -14.28 -18.92 0.83
CA MET A 157 -13.52 -17.84 1.50
C MET A 157 -13.09 -16.76 0.52
N PRO A 158 -13.59 -15.52 0.73
CA PRO A 158 -12.67 -14.38 0.86
C PRO A 158 -13.14 -13.28 1.86
N THR A 159 -13.61 -13.60 3.08
CA THR A 159 -14.25 -12.59 3.97
C THR A 159 -13.44 -12.12 5.19
N THR A 160 -12.41 -12.84 5.65
CA THR A 160 -11.72 -12.52 6.92
C THR A 160 -10.78 -11.31 6.86
N LYS A 161 -10.06 -11.09 5.76
CA LYS A 161 -9.05 -10.01 5.63
C LYS A 161 -9.69 -8.62 5.55
N THR A 162 -10.74 -8.49 4.75
CA THR A 162 -11.55 -7.27 4.65
C THR A 162 -12.10 -6.88 6.03
N THR A 163 -12.48 -7.87 6.84
CA THR A 163 -13.00 -7.67 8.19
C THR A 163 -11.94 -7.13 9.14
N LYS A 164 -10.70 -7.65 9.11
CA LYS A 164 -9.58 -7.15 9.95
C LYS A 164 -9.21 -5.72 9.62
N ARG A 165 -9.00 -5.42 8.34
CA ARG A 165 -8.69 -4.06 7.87
C ARG A 165 -9.78 -3.06 8.26
N LYS A 166 -11.04 -3.45 8.12
CA LYS A 166 -12.20 -2.63 8.52
C LYS A 166 -12.20 -2.32 10.02
N ARG A 167 -11.97 -3.33 10.87
CA ARG A 167 -11.85 -3.14 12.33
C ARG A 167 -10.69 -2.21 12.70
N ALA A 168 -9.53 -2.37 12.06
CA ALA A 168 -8.39 -1.50 12.26
C ALA A 168 -8.69 -0.05 11.84
N ALA A 169 -9.39 0.14 10.71
CA ALA A 169 -9.83 1.46 10.26
C ALA A 169 -10.78 2.13 11.25
N GLU A 170 -11.79 1.40 11.74
CA GLU A 170 -12.73 1.88 12.76
C GLU A 170 -12.01 2.25 14.07
N ALA A 171 -11.07 1.42 14.53
CA ALA A 171 -10.28 1.69 15.74
C ALA A 171 -9.43 2.98 15.60
N VAL A 172 -8.86 3.22 14.41
CA VAL A 172 -8.13 4.46 14.11
C VAL A 172 -9.08 5.66 14.10
N ASP A 173 -10.29 5.56 13.52
CA ASP A 173 -11.27 6.66 13.53
C ASP A 173 -11.72 7.03 14.95
N VAL A 174 -11.95 6.03 15.80
CA VAL A 174 -12.29 6.26 17.21
C VAL A 174 -11.16 7.01 17.93
N LYS A 175 -9.89 6.67 17.66
CA LYS A 175 -8.75 7.36 18.26
C LYS A 175 -8.62 8.80 17.76
N ILE A 176 -8.80 9.04 16.46
CA ILE A 176 -8.76 10.38 15.84
C ILE A 176 -9.86 11.26 16.43
N THR A 177 -11.11 10.77 16.45
CA THR A 177 -12.26 11.54 16.98
C THR A 177 -12.10 11.86 18.46
N LYS A 178 -11.59 10.92 19.27
CA LYS A 178 -11.28 11.15 20.69
C LYS A 178 -10.26 12.27 20.87
N ARG A 179 -9.23 12.34 20.03
CA ARG A 179 -8.22 13.40 20.09
C ARG A 179 -8.72 14.74 19.60
N ALA A 180 -9.48 14.76 18.50
CA ALA A 180 -10.14 15.96 18.01
C ALA A 180 -11.02 16.60 19.10
N ARG A 181 -11.77 15.78 19.87
CA ARG A 181 -12.55 16.23 21.03
C ARG A 181 -11.69 16.79 22.15
N LYS A 182 -10.59 16.10 22.52
CA LYS A 182 -9.65 16.59 23.55
C LYS A 182 -9.04 17.93 23.20
N ARG A 183 -8.66 18.15 21.93
CA ARG A 183 -8.14 19.42 21.44
C ARG A 183 -9.18 20.56 21.54
N GLY A 184 -10.46 20.26 21.30
CA GLY A 184 -11.54 21.24 21.43
C GLY A 184 -11.81 21.72 22.87
N GLY A 185 -11.46 20.91 23.87
CA GLY A 185 -11.65 21.25 25.28
C GLY A 185 -10.51 22.06 25.91
N LEU A 186 -9.34 22.11 25.27
CA LEU A 186 -8.16 22.80 25.80
C LEU A 186 -8.03 24.18 25.13
N LYS A 187 -7.95 25.24 25.94
CA LYS A 187 -7.56 26.57 25.45
C LYS A 187 -6.08 26.51 25.01
N SER A 188 -5.85 26.24 23.74
CA SER A 188 -4.51 26.23 23.14
C SER A 188 -3.96 27.64 23.02
N LYS A 189 -2.65 27.80 23.22
CA LYS A 189 -1.91 29.05 22.92
C LYS A 189 -1.72 29.27 21.41
N TYR A 190 -1.86 28.21 20.62
CA TYR A 190 -1.61 28.22 19.17
C TYR A 190 -2.91 28.36 18.36
N ILE A 191 -2.80 28.96 17.17
CA ILE A 191 -3.90 29.13 16.22
C ILE A 191 -4.45 27.77 15.80
N ASP A 192 -5.78 27.66 15.71
CA ASP A 192 -6.44 26.45 15.25
C ASP A 192 -6.21 26.26 13.74
N THR A 193 -5.56 25.16 13.36
CA THR A 193 -5.21 24.83 11.96
C THR A 193 -6.23 23.91 11.28
N LYS A 194 -7.44 23.77 11.85
CA LYS A 194 -8.53 22.97 11.25
C LYS A 194 -8.91 23.42 9.83
N TRP A 195 -8.69 24.68 9.48
CA TRP A 195 -8.98 25.21 8.15
C TRP A 195 -7.84 25.02 7.15
N VAL A 196 -6.64 24.63 7.62
CA VAL A 196 -5.48 24.43 6.73
C VAL A 196 -5.59 23.03 6.10
N PRO A 197 -5.77 22.95 4.76
CA PRO A 197 -5.77 21.65 4.08
C PRO A 197 -4.38 21.01 4.13
N SER A 198 -4.31 19.69 4.05
CA SER A 198 -3.04 18.97 3.95
C SER A 198 -2.39 19.21 2.58
N THR A 199 -1.55 20.25 2.52
CA THR A 199 -1.03 20.82 1.28
C THR A 199 -0.17 19.85 0.47
N SER A 200 0.68 19.03 1.10
CA SER A 200 1.58 18.13 0.36
C SER A 200 0.84 17.14 -0.54
N VAL A 201 -0.21 16.49 -0.03
CA VAL A 201 -0.99 15.50 -0.78
C VAL A 201 -1.83 16.16 -1.89
N ALA A 202 -2.43 17.32 -1.59
CA ALA A 202 -3.19 18.07 -2.59
C ALA A 202 -2.29 18.52 -3.76
N VAL A 203 -1.10 19.03 -3.43
CA VAL A 203 -0.11 19.48 -4.41
C VAL A 203 0.45 18.31 -5.22
N GLU A 204 0.86 17.20 -4.60
CA GLU A 204 1.36 16.01 -5.31
C GLU A 204 0.34 15.43 -6.30
N ARG A 205 -0.95 15.40 -5.92
CA ARG A 205 -2.02 14.93 -6.80
C ARG A 205 -2.30 15.88 -7.94
N PHE A 206 -2.25 17.18 -7.66
CA PHE A 206 -2.35 18.19 -8.70
C PHE A 206 -1.23 18.04 -9.72
N PHE A 207 0.02 17.95 -9.28
CA PHE A 207 1.16 17.71 -10.16
C PHE A 207 1.08 16.35 -10.88
N SER A 208 0.57 15.31 -10.24
CA SER A 208 0.32 14.01 -10.89
C SER A 208 -0.75 14.11 -11.98
N THR A 209 -1.80 14.89 -11.73
CA THR A 209 -2.88 15.13 -12.69
C THR A 209 -2.36 15.92 -13.88
N VAL A 210 -1.68 17.04 -13.62
CA VAL A 210 -1.01 17.87 -14.64
C VAL A 210 -0.10 17.01 -15.49
N LYS A 211 0.79 16.23 -14.84
CA LYS A 211 1.68 15.28 -15.51
C LYS A 211 0.91 14.30 -16.40
N SER A 212 -0.11 13.63 -15.89
CA SER A 212 -0.89 12.66 -16.68
C SER A 212 -1.62 13.30 -17.86
N THR A 213 -2.13 14.52 -17.70
CA THR A 213 -2.90 15.21 -18.76
C THR A 213 -2.03 15.92 -19.78
N MET A 214 -0.82 16.31 -19.40
CA MET A 214 0.08 17.11 -20.22
C MET A 214 1.35 16.35 -20.60
N ASP A 215 1.54 15.08 -20.24
CA ASP A 215 2.83 14.37 -20.28
C ASP A 215 3.60 14.55 -21.62
N TYR A 216 2.88 14.56 -22.76
CA TYR A 216 3.48 14.83 -24.09
C TYR A 216 3.67 16.33 -24.37
N LEU A 217 2.68 17.16 -24.05
CA LEU A 217 2.69 18.62 -24.27
C LEU A 217 3.66 19.35 -23.33
N TRP A 218 3.94 18.78 -22.16
CA TRP A 218 4.78 19.37 -21.12
C TRP A 218 6.23 19.51 -21.61
N LYS A 219 6.71 18.59 -22.44
CA LYS A 219 8.06 18.65 -23.03
C LYS A 219 8.18 19.72 -24.13
N SER A 220 7.08 20.09 -24.78
CA SER A 220 7.08 21.05 -25.89
C SER A 220 6.64 22.46 -25.50
N MET A 221 6.25 22.67 -24.24
CA MET A 221 5.65 23.91 -23.76
C MET A 221 6.65 24.76 -22.97
N SER A 222 6.57 26.08 -23.11
CA SER A 222 7.38 26.98 -22.28
C SER A 222 6.90 26.98 -20.82
N HIS A 223 7.80 27.28 -19.89
CA HIS A 223 7.47 27.35 -18.45
C HIS A 223 6.31 28.33 -18.17
N LYS A 224 6.25 29.45 -18.89
CA LYS A 224 5.18 30.46 -18.72
C LYS A 224 3.80 29.91 -19.07
N TYR A 225 3.68 29.18 -20.19
CA TYR A 225 2.41 28.59 -20.60
C TYR A 225 1.99 27.44 -19.68
N LEU A 226 2.96 26.64 -19.23
CA LEU A 226 2.71 25.58 -18.27
C LEU A 226 2.12 26.14 -16.97
N GLU A 227 2.72 27.19 -16.41
CA GLU A 227 2.25 27.85 -15.19
C GLU A 227 0.81 28.37 -15.33
N VAL A 228 0.49 29.03 -16.44
CA VAL A 228 -0.86 29.54 -16.72
C VAL A 228 -1.89 28.42 -16.83
N ILE A 229 -1.57 27.33 -17.53
CA ILE A 229 -2.47 26.18 -17.65
C ILE A 229 -2.67 25.49 -16.30
N MET A 230 -1.61 25.35 -15.52
CA MET A 230 -1.68 24.82 -14.16
C MET A 230 -2.56 25.72 -13.27
N PHE A 231 -2.37 27.03 -13.32
CA PHE A 231 -3.17 28.01 -12.57
C PHE A 231 -4.66 27.94 -12.95
N LEU A 232 -4.99 27.91 -14.23
CA LEU A 232 -6.36 27.77 -14.71
C LEU A 232 -6.99 26.45 -14.25
N LYS A 233 -6.21 25.36 -14.27
CA LYS A 233 -6.69 24.04 -13.85
C LYS A 233 -6.93 23.95 -12.35
N LEU A 234 -6.13 24.66 -11.54
CA LEU A 234 -6.28 24.72 -10.10
C LEU A 234 -7.51 25.55 -9.67
N ASN A 235 -7.80 26.62 -10.42
CA ASN A 235 -8.89 27.56 -10.12
C ASN A 235 -10.11 27.38 -11.03
N TRP A 236 -10.24 26.24 -11.70
CA TRP A 236 -11.29 26.03 -12.70
C TRP A 236 -12.71 26.14 -12.12
N ASP A 237 -12.86 25.80 -10.85
CA ASP A 237 -14.08 25.97 -10.06
C ASP A 237 -14.46 27.43 -9.80
N LEU A 238 -13.47 28.34 -9.85
CA LEU A 238 -13.66 29.79 -9.74
C LEU A 238 -13.86 30.47 -11.10
N VAL A 239 -13.57 29.79 -12.20
CA VAL A 239 -13.76 30.32 -13.56
C VAL A 239 -15.23 30.22 -13.93
N THR A 240 -15.92 31.36 -13.99
CA THR A 240 -17.31 31.40 -14.45
C THR A 240 -17.41 31.65 -15.96
N LEU A 241 -18.55 31.30 -16.55
CA LEU A 241 -18.87 31.64 -17.95
C LEU A 241 -18.75 33.15 -18.22
N ALA A 242 -19.05 33.99 -17.22
CA ALA A 242 -18.91 35.44 -17.33
C ALA A 242 -17.44 35.86 -17.44
N ASP A 243 -16.54 35.25 -16.67
CA ASP A 243 -15.10 35.54 -16.72
C ASP A 243 -14.49 35.14 -18.07
N VAL A 244 -14.90 33.97 -18.60
CA VAL A 244 -14.48 33.50 -19.93
C VAL A 244 -15.01 34.43 -21.03
N SER A 245 -16.29 34.81 -20.95
CA SER A 245 -16.89 35.72 -21.94
C SER A 245 -16.19 37.08 -21.94
N LYS A 246 -15.86 37.61 -20.76
CA LYS A 246 -15.15 38.89 -20.62
C LYS A 246 -13.74 38.81 -21.20
N ALA A 247 -12.98 37.75 -20.88
CA ALA A 247 -11.64 37.56 -21.45
C ALA A 247 -11.64 37.41 -22.98
N ILE A 248 -12.63 36.71 -23.55
CA ILE A 248 -12.80 36.60 -25.01
C ILE A 248 -13.10 37.97 -25.62
N GLN A 249 -13.92 38.79 -24.96
CA GLN A 249 -14.25 40.13 -25.45
C GLN A 249 -13.02 41.07 -25.40
N GLU A 250 -12.25 41.02 -24.31
CA GLU A 250 -11.02 41.81 -24.14
C GLU A 250 -9.89 41.40 -25.12
N SER A 251 -9.76 40.11 -25.43
CA SER A 251 -8.79 39.64 -26.43
C SER A 251 -9.12 40.08 -27.86
N ARG A 252 -10.42 40.22 -28.19
CA ARG A 252 -10.87 40.76 -29.48
C ARG A 252 -10.62 42.27 -29.55
N SER A 253 -10.89 43.02 -28.47
CA SER A 253 -10.62 44.46 -28.47
C SER A 253 -9.13 44.80 -28.52
N ASN A 254 -8.26 43.97 -27.95
CA ASN A 254 -6.80 44.20 -28.00
C ASN A 254 -6.20 43.89 -29.38
N THR A 255 -6.83 43.02 -30.18
CA THR A 255 -6.35 42.73 -31.53
C THR A 255 -6.73 43.83 -32.53
N ASP A 256 -7.80 44.58 -32.26
CA ASP A 256 -8.20 45.74 -33.05
C ASP A 256 -7.36 46.99 -32.74
N ALA A 257 -6.76 47.10 -31.56
CA ALA A 257 -5.94 48.25 -31.13
C ALA A 257 -4.46 48.18 -31.56
N GLU A 258 -3.96 47.02 -32.01
CA GLU A 258 -2.59 46.83 -32.52
C GLU A 258 -2.49 46.96 -34.06
N GLN A 259 -3.59 47.35 -34.73
CA GLN A 259 -3.65 47.55 -36.20
C GLN A 259 -3.74 49.02 -36.66
N GLU A 260 -3.62 50.00 -35.75
CA GLU A 260 -3.35 51.42 -36.06
C GLU A 260 -1.89 51.79 -35.75
#